data_AF-X0Z5Y5-F1
#
_entry.id   AF-X0Z5Y5-F1
#
_cell.length_a   1.000
_cell.length_b   1.000
_cell.length_c   1.000
_cell.angle_alpha   90.00
_cell.angle_beta   90.00
_cell.angle_gamma   90.00
#
_symmetry.space_group_name_H-M   'P 1'
#
loop_
_entity.id
_entity.type
_entity.pdbx_description
1 polymer ?
#
loop_
_entity_poly.entity_id
_entity_poly.type
_entity_poly.pdbx_seq_one_letter_code
_entity_poly.pdbx_strand_id
1 'polypeptide(L)'
;MAEYAIDVMKSLSKTNPKLYSGFVTNGYMSEAVLKDLIRNGLSSMTVSFKGGKVNMKKNCNANSDYIFENIALAFEKDIHLEIVVLVIPTISDSEEYFNQISQKIANDFSADIPLHF
;
A
#
# COMPACT_ATOMS: atom_id res chain seq x y z
N MET A 1 -2.06 16.21 -0.36
CA MET A 1 -1.31 15.35 0.58
C MET A 1 -0.04 14.78 -0.06
N ALA A 2 -0.10 14.23 -1.28
CA ALA A 2 1.09 13.73 -1.99
C ALA A 2 2.18 14.81 -2.21
N GLU A 3 1.78 16.04 -2.59
CA GLU A 3 2.71 17.17 -2.74
C GLU A 3 3.54 17.42 -1.48
N TYR A 4 2.90 17.50 -0.31
CA TYR A 4 3.59 17.66 0.96
C TYR A 4 4.54 16.49 1.27
N ALA A 5 4.11 15.25 1.02
CA ALA A 5 4.97 14.08 1.20
C ALA A 5 6.21 14.15 0.29
N ILE A 6 6.04 14.58 -0.96
CA ILE A 6 7.15 14.76 -1.91
C ILE A 6 8.13 15.83 -1.41
N ASP A 7 7.64 16.96 -0.90
CA ASP A 7 8.51 18.01 -0.36
C ASP A 7 9.29 17.54 0.86
N VAL A 8 8.65 16.74 1.73
CA VAL A 8 9.33 16.09 2.87
C VAL A 8 10.40 15.11 2.37
N MET A 9 10.10 14.27 1.39
CA MET A 9 11.08 13.33 0.83
C MET A 9 12.27 14.05 0.19
N LYS A 10 12.02 15.10 -0.60
CA LYS A 10 13.07 15.97 -1.17
C LYS A 10 13.94 16.59 -0.08
N SER A 11 13.33 17.06 1.00
CA SER A 11 14.05 17.63 2.14
C SER A 11 14.90 16.57 2.85
N LEU A 12 14.36 15.36 3.04
CA LEU A 12 15.06 14.23 3.64
C LEU A 12 16.29 13.84 2.82
N SER A 13 16.16 13.71 1.49
CA SER A 13 17.29 13.37 0.61
C SER A 13 18.41 14.41 0.65
N LYS A 14 18.09 15.68 0.90
CA LYS A 14 19.08 16.77 1.02
C LYS A 14 19.74 16.82 2.40
N THR A 15 18.97 16.63 3.46
CA THR A 15 19.40 16.88 4.84
C THR A 15 19.92 15.63 5.54
N ASN A 16 19.36 14.46 5.21
CA ASN A 16 19.62 13.19 5.88
C ASN A 16 19.57 12.01 4.87
N PRO A 17 20.47 11.96 3.87
CA PRO A 17 20.42 10.98 2.76
C PRO A 17 20.57 9.51 3.17
N LYS A 18 20.91 9.22 4.44
CA LYS A 18 21.01 7.85 4.98
C LYS A 18 19.69 7.33 5.55
N LEU A 19 18.67 8.18 5.66
CA LEU A 19 17.35 7.79 6.16
C LEU A 19 16.46 7.36 4.98
N TYR A 20 15.63 6.35 5.24
CA TYR A 20 14.61 5.90 4.30
C TYR A 20 13.31 6.66 4.51
N SER A 21 12.54 6.85 3.44
CA SER A 21 11.20 7.43 3.53
C SER A 21 10.15 6.33 3.39
N GLY A 22 9.36 6.13 4.43
CA GLY A 22 8.23 5.21 4.44
C GLY A 22 6.91 5.95 4.30
N PHE A 23 5.96 5.39 3.56
CA PHE A 23 4.65 6.01 3.37
C PHE A 23 3.51 5.06 3.75
N VAL A 24 2.82 5.42 4.84
CA VAL A 24 1.64 4.71 5.31
C VAL A 24 0.42 5.24 4.56
N THR A 25 -0.30 4.35 3.88
CA THR A 25 -1.34 4.73 2.92
C THR A 25 -2.44 3.68 2.81
N ASN A 26 -3.57 4.04 2.24
CA ASN A 26 -4.58 3.08 1.78
C ASN A 26 -4.29 2.56 0.36
N GLY A 27 -3.20 3.02 -0.27
CA GLY A 27 -2.80 2.64 -1.62
C GLY A 27 -3.73 3.14 -2.73
N TYR A 28 -4.72 3.98 -2.40
CA TYR A 28 -5.71 4.49 -3.37
C TYR A 28 -5.26 5.85 -3.91
N MET A 29 -4.42 5.82 -4.94
CA MET A 29 -3.91 7.00 -5.65
C MET A 29 -3.81 6.73 -7.15
N SER A 30 -3.60 7.77 -7.95
CA SER A 30 -3.29 7.55 -9.36
C SER A 30 -1.87 7.03 -9.53
N GLU A 31 -1.65 6.27 -10.60
CA GLU A 31 -0.32 5.78 -10.99
C GLU A 31 0.70 6.93 -11.11
N ALA A 32 0.28 8.08 -11.64
CA ALA A 32 1.12 9.26 -11.78
C ALA A 32 1.64 9.78 -10.43
N VAL A 33 0.79 9.78 -9.40
CA VAL A 33 1.16 10.20 -8.05
C VAL A 33 2.15 9.21 -7.43
N LEU A 34 1.91 7.90 -7.57
CA LEU A 34 2.83 6.89 -7.06
C LEU A 34 4.22 6.99 -7.73
N LYS A 35 4.25 7.16 -9.06
CA LYS A 35 5.51 7.37 -9.79
C LYS A 35 6.26 8.62 -9.33
N ASP A 36 5.55 9.69 -8.98
CA ASP A 36 6.19 10.90 -8.49
C ASP A 36 6.74 10.72 -7.06
N LEU A 37 6.01 10.03 -6.18
CA LEU A 37 6.52 9.66 -4.84
C LEU A 37 7.80 8.82 -4.94
N ILE A 38 7.80 7.78 -5.79
CA ILE A 38 8.98 6.92 -6.04
C ILE A 38 10.15 7.74 -6.54
N ARG A 39 9.94 8.59 -7.53
CA ARG A 39 10.99 9.46 -8.11
C ARG A 39 11.63 10.38 -7.07
N ASN A 40 10.87 10.80 -6.06
CA ASN A 40 11.32 11.74 -5.05
C ASN A 40 11.82 11.08 -3.75
N GLY A 41 11.94 9.75 -3.71
CA GLY A 41 12.66 9.05 -2.64
C GLY A 41 11.82 8.12 -1.77
N LEU A 42 10.59 7.77 -2.17
CA LEU A 42 9.81 6.73 -1.50
C LEU A 42 10.63 5.43 -1.44
N SER A 43 10.85 4.91 -0.23
CA SER A 43 11.64 3.69 0.01
C SER A 43 10.76 2.51 0.43
N SER A 44 9.68 2.77 1.18
CA SER A 44 8.74 1.74 1.60
C SER A 44 7.30 2.23 1.61
N MET A 45 6.35 1.32 1.47
CA MET A 45 4.92 1.62 1.51
C MET A 45 4.17 0.59 2.36
N THR A 46 3.45 1.07 3.38
CA THR A 46 2.56 0.25 4.19
C THR A 46 1.12 0.49 3.73
N VAL A 47 0.49 -0.51 3.12
CA VAL A 47 -0.85 -0.40 2.50
C VAL A 47 -1.91 -1.03 3.39
N SER A 48 -2.87 -0.22 3.84
CA SER A 48 -3.96 -0.67 4.72
C SER A 48 -5.26 -1.00 3.97
N PHE A 49 -5.69 -2.25 4.04
CA PHE A 49 -7.00 -2.71 3.56
C PHE A 49 -8.06 -2.64 4.66
N LYS A 50 -9.26 -2.20 4.28
CA LYS A 50 -10.45 -2.08 5.16
C LYS A 50 -11.53 -3.09 4.79
N GLY A 51 -11.09 -4.30 4.43
CA GLY A 51 -11.92 -5.39 3.92
C GLY A 51 -11.84 -5.58 2.41
N GLY A 52 -12.59 -6.58 1.92
CA GLY A 52 -12.58 -6.96 0.51
C GLY A 52 -13.31 -5.98 -0.42
N LYS A 53 -13.28 -6.28 -1.72
CA LYS A 53 -13.80 -5.42 -2.80
C LYS A 53 -15.19 -4.82 -2.53
N VAL A 54 -16.13 -5.65 -2.07
CA VAL A 54 -17.50 -5.21 -1.75
C VAL A 54 -17.52 -4.20 -0.61
N ASN A 55 -16.77 -4.47 0.47
CA ASN A 55 -16.71 -3.61 1.64
C ASN A 55 -15.97 -2.31 1.36
N MET A 56 -14.87 -2.34 0.61
CA MET A 56 -14.17 -1.12 0.17
C MET A 56 -15.06 -0.23 -0.69
N LYS A 57 -15.81 -0.82 -1.62
CA LYS A 57 -16.72 -0.07 -2.48
C LYS A 57 -17.86 0.54 -1.67
N LYS A 58 -18.50 -0.26 -0.81
CA LYS A 58 -19.66 0.17 -0.01
C LYS A 58 -19.30 1.21 1.05
N ASN A 59 -18.22 0.99 1.80
CA ASN A 59 -17.90 1.77 3.00
C ASN A 59 -16.91 2.92 2.74
N CYS A 60 -16.12 2.84 1.67
CA CYS A 60 -15.09 3.84 1.36
C CYS A 60 -15.22 4.46 -0.03
N ASN A 61 -16.21 4.04 -0.83
CA ASN A 61 -16.34 4.42 -2.25
C ASN A 61 -15.08 4.10 -3.08
N ALA A 62 -14.24 3.17 -2.60
CA ALA A 62 -12.96 2.83 -3.22
C ALA A 62 -13.06 1.55 -4.05
N ASN A 63 -12.38 1.52 -5.20
CA ASN A 63 -12.15 0.28 -5.95
C ASN A 63 -10.84 -0.37 -5.50
N SER A 64 -10.91 -1.56 -4.92
CA SER A 64 -9.71 -2.32 -4.49
C SER A 64 -8.77 -2.65 -5.64
N ASP A 65 -9.27 -2.72 -6.88
CA ASP A 65 -8.44 -3.04 -8.04
C ASP A 65 -7.32 -1.99 -8.24
N TYR A 66 -7.63 -0.70 -8.07
CA TYR A 66 -6.62 0.37 -8.15
C TYR A 66 -5.55 0.29 -7.05
N ILE A 67 -5.89 -0.26 -5.89
CA ILE A 67 -4.94 -0.48 -4.80
C ILE A 67 -3.97 -1.58 -5.19
N PHE A 68 -4.48 -2.69 -5.74
CA PHE A 68 -3.65 -3.79 -6.22
C PHE A 68 -2.77 -3.39 -7.42
N GLU A 69 -3.26 -2.55 -8.34
CA GLU A 69 -2.45 -1.98 -9.42
C GLU A 69 -1.28 -1.15 -8.87
N ASN A 70 -1.53 -0.34 -7.82
CA ASN A 70 -0.46 0.42 -7.17
C ASN A 70 0.52 -0.46 -6.38
N ILE A 71 0.03 -1.54 -5.74
CA ILE A 71 0.92 -2.54 -5.10
C ILE A 71 1.79 -3.20 -6.16
N ALA A 72 1.23 -3.59 -7.31
CA ALA A 72 1.97 -4.17 -8.42
C ALA A 72 3.06 -3.23 -8.92
N LEU A 73 2.72 -1.95 -9.17
CA LEU A 73 3.71 -0.96 -9.58
C LEU A 73 4.80 -0.74 -8.52
N ALA A 74 4.44 -0.68 -7.24
CA ALA A 74 5.42 -0.53 -6.16
C ALA A 74 6.35 -1.75 -6.06
N PHE A 75 5.80 -2.95 -6.21
CA PHE A 75 6.55 -4.21 -6.22
C PHE A 75 7.53 -4.26 -7.40
N GLU A 76 7.08 -3.91 -8.62
CA GLU A 76 7.93 -3.81 -9.81
C GLU A 76 9.03 -2.74 -9.72
N LYS A 77 8.91 -1.80 -8.79
CA LYS A 77 9.88 -0.72 -8.55
C LYS A 77 10.75 -0.97 -7.32
N ASP A 78 10.77 -2.20 -6.82
CA ASP A 78 11.56 -2.61 -5.65
C ASP A 78 11.28 -1.78 -4.40
N ILE A 79 10.05 -1.25 -4.26
CA ILE A 79 9.62 -0.56 -3.05
C ILE A 79 9.33 -1.63 -1.98
N HIS A 80 9.88 -1.45 -0.78
CA HIS A 80 9.58 -2.34 0.33
C HIS A 80 8.09 -2.21 0.71
N LEU A 81 7.34 -3.29 0.57
CA LEU A 81 5.90 -3.32 0.79
C LEU A 81 5.58 -4.02 2.11
N GLU A 82 4.67 -3.43 2.86
CA GLU A 82 3.97 -4.09 3.97
C GLU A 82 2.46 -3.97 3.74
N ILE A 83 1.73 -5.05 3.97
CA ILE A 83 0.27 -5.08 3.83
C ILE A 83 -0.36 -5.22 5.22
N VAL A 84 -1.29 -4.33 5.54
CA VAL A 84 -2.03 -4.35 6.80
C VAL A 84 -3.51 -4.54 6.50
N VAL A 85 -4.10 -5.58 7.06
CA VAL A 85 -5.55 -5.80 7.04
C VAL A 85 -6.10 -5.31 8.37
N LEU A 86 -6.92 -4.27 8.33
CA LEU A 86 -7.68 -3.86 9.51
C LEU A 86 -8.76 -4.91 9.76
N VAL A 87 -8.63 -5.68 10.84
CA VAL A 87 -9.66 -6.65 11.26
C VAL A 87 -10.83 -5.89 11.87
N ILE A 88 -11.93 -5.83 11.14
CA ILE A 88 -13.15 -5.13 11.52
C ILE A 88 -14.27 -6.19 11.64
N PRO A 89 -14.90 -6.34 12.82
CA PRO A 89 -15.95 -7.32 13.03
C PRO A 89 -17.03 -7.24 11.96
N THR A 90 -17.46 -8.38 11.44
CA THR A 90 -18.46 -8.55 10.36
C THR A 90 -18.10 -7.97 8.98
N ILE A 91 -16.93 -7.36 8.83
CA ILE A 91 -16.50 -6.67 7.60
C ILE A 91 -15.24 -7.32 7.01
N SER A 92 -14.27 -7.66 7.85
CA SER A 92 -12.96 -8.15 7.43
C SER A 92 -12.35 -9.11 8.45
N ASP A 93 -13.19 -9.86 9.16
CA ASP A 93 -12.82 -10.78 10.24
C ASP A 93 -13.06 -12.26 9.88
N SER A 94 -13.46 -12.57 8.65
CA SER A 94 -13.67 -13.95 8.23
C SER A 94 -12.36 -14.65 7.84
N GLU A 95 -12.24 -15.91 8.24
CA GLU A 95 -11.12 -16.78 7.84
C GLU A 95 -11.02 -16.91 6.31
N GLU A 96 -12.16 -16.92 5.62
CA GLU A 96 -12.21 -16.91 4.16
C GLU A 96 -11.49 -15.68 3.59
N TYR A 97 -11.75 -14.48 4.14
CA TYR A 97 -11.10 -13.26 3.66
C TYR A 97 -9.59 -13.26 3.95
N PHE A 98 -9.18 -13.74 5.12
CA PHE A 98 -7.75 -13.88 5.47
C PHE A 98 -7.02 -14.82 4.51
N ASN A 99 -7.61 -15.97 4.19
CA ASN A 99 -7.05 -16.90 3.22
C ASN A 99 -6.97 -16.29 1.81
N GLN A 100 -8.04 -15.62 1.36
CA GLN A 100 -8.07 -14.98 0.05
C GLN A 100 -6.98 -13.91 -0.11
N ILE A 101 -6.83 -13.01 0.86
CA ILE A 101 -5.82 -11.94 0.77
C ILE A 101 -4.41 -12.50 0.91
N SER A 102 -4.19 -13.47 1.80
CA SER A 102 -2.87 -14.11 1.97
C SER A 102 -2.42 -14.82 0.69
N GLN A 103 -3.31 -15.61 0.08
CA GLN A 103 -3.03 -16.28 -1.18
C GLN A 103 -2.80 -15.29 -2.32
N LYS A 104 -3.60 -14.22 -2.38
CA LYS A 104 -3.41 -13.18 -3.40
C LYS A 104 -2.04 -12.52 -3.29
N ILE A 105 -1.62 -12.11 -2.08
CA ILE A 105 -0.32 -11.48 -1.88
C ILE A 105 0.82 -12.44 -2.22
N ALA A 106 0.74 -13.69 -1.74
CA ALA A 106 1.79 -14.68 -1.96
C ALA A 106 1.93 -15.09 -3.43
N ASN A 107 0.81 -15.25 -4.15
CA ASN A 107 0.81 -15.74 -5.53
C ASN A 107 1.07 -14.64 -6.56
N ASP A 108 0.51 -13.44 -6.37
CA ASP A 108 0.60 -12.36 -7.37
C ASP A 108 1.88 -11.52 -7.18
N PHE A 109 2.46 -11.51 -5.98
CA PHE A 109 3.62 -10.69 -5.66
C PHE A 109 4.75 -11.53 -5.05
N SER A 110 4.70 -11.80 -3.74
CA SER A 110 5.69 -12.63 -3.05
C SER A 110 5.20 -13.02 -1.66
N ALA A 111 5.52 -14.25 -1.24
CA ALA A 111 5.27 -14.74 0.11
C ALA A 111 6.16 -14.05 1.17
N ASP A 112 7.20 -13.33 0.76
CA ASP A 112 8.09 -12.59 1.66
C ASP A 112 7.55 -11.19 2.05
N ILE A 113 6.47 -10.73 1.40
CA ILE A 113 5.83 -9.46 1.75
C ILE A 113 5.14 -9.62 3.11
N PRO A 114 5.51 -8.82 4.14
CA PRO A 114 4.84 -8.87 5.43
C PRO A 114 3.35 -8.56 5.31
N LEU A 115 2.53 -9.45 5.86
CA LEU A 115 1.08 -9.32 5.93
C LEU A 115 0.63 -9.37 7.38
N HIS A 116 0.00 -8.29 7.83
CA HIS A 116 -0.47 -8.09 9.20
C HIS A 116 -2.00 -8.11 9.25
N PHE A 117 -2.56 -8.64 10.34
CA PHE A 117 -4.00 -8.69 10.65
C PHE A 117 -4.24 -8.07 12.04
#